data_AF-W6M7Z4-F1
#
_entry.id   AF-W6M7Z4-F1
#
_cell.length_a   1.000
_cell.length_b   1.000
_cell.length_c   1.000
_cell.angle_alpha   90.00
_cell.angle_beta   90.00
_cell.angle_gamma   90.00
#
_symmetry.space_group_name_H-M   'P 1'
#
loop_
_entity.id
_entity.type
_entity.pdbx_description
1 polymer ?
#
loop_
_entity_poly.entity_id
_entity_poly.type
_entity_poly.pdbx_seq_one_letter_code
_entity_poly.pdbx_strand_id
1 'polypeptide(L)'
;MTRFGAFIVCLGLALAGCATDPGNDPHSDGFFGGVRGLTSGDYDARQQQLHGERNQSLSELRALREENESLESTRRMKADEVAVQRRELASLKARNQAMARRIDQLARSKSATERHTAQLRHQQQQKLAQNIRKFESDLDMGQLTATQANARRLSLEREYNAIKEL
;
A
#
# COMPACT_ATOMS: atom_id res chain seq x y z
N MET A 1 8.01 63.01 13.52
CA MET A 1 8.72 64.25 13.17
C MET A 1 9.98 63.88 12.41
N THR A 2 10.11 64.35 11.15
CA THR A 2 11.35 64.74 10.40
C THR A 2 12.66 63.97 10.65
N ARG A 3 13.53 63.57 9.70
CA ARG A 3 13.82 64.01 8.33
C ARG A 3 14.98 63.13 7.77
N PHE A 4 15.10 63.13 6.44
CA PHE A 4 16.20 62.67 5.58
C PHE A 4 17.64 62.85 6.09
N GLY A 5 18.53 61.93 5.67
CA GLY A 5 19.86 62.28 5.18
C GLY A 5 21.05 61.52 5.77
N ALA A 6 21.62 60.57 5.01
CA ALA A 6 23.06 60.26 4.86
C ALA A 6 23.27 58.81 4.38
N PHE A 7 23.01 58.55 3.10
CA PHE A 7 23.43 57.31 2.41
C PHE A 7 24.48 57.70 1.37
N ILE A 8 25.68 58.02 1.83
CA ILE A 8 26.89 58.19 1.02
C ILE A 8 28.04 57.60 1.84
N VAL A 9 28.99 56.98 1.14
CA VAL A 9 30.27 56.42 1.61
C VAL A 9 30.25 54.88 1.77
N CYS A 10 30.44 54.20 0.64
CA CYS A 10 31.56 53.27 0.40
C CYS A 10 31.34 52.51 -0.92
N LEU A 11 31.28 53.28 -2.00
CA LEU A 11 31.57 52.81 -3.35
C LEU A 11 33.09 52.83 -3.52
N GLY A 12 33.70 51.66 -3.74
CA GLY A 12 35.07 51.56 -4.26
C GLY A 12 35.93 50.55 -3.52
N LEU A 13 36.61 49.70 -4.31
CA LEU A 13 37.71 48.78 -3.94
C LEU A 13 37.36 47.31 -3.64
N ALA A 14 36.66 46.63 -4.56
CA ALA A 14 36.70 45.17 -4.62
C ALA A 14 36.62 44.59 -6.06
N LEU A 15 37.20 45.29 -7.05
CA LEU A 15 37.25 44.85 -8.45
C LEU A 15 38.67 44.95 -9.06
N ALA A 16 39.68 44.54 -8.30
CA ALA A 16 41.05 44.37 -8.81
C ALA A 16 41.46 42.91 -8.63
N GLY A 17 41.05 42.06 -9.57
CA GLY A 17 41.31 40.62 -9.50
C GLY A 17 40.83 39.79 -10.68
N CYS A 18 40.62 40.37 -11.86
CA CYS A 18 40.54 39.65 -13.14
C CYS A 18 41.37 40.41 -14.17
N ALA A 19 42.67 40.56 -13.92
CA ALA A 19 43.58 40.97 -14.97
C ALA A 19 43.93 39.70 -15.78
N THR A 20 43.11 39.40 -16.77
CA THR A 20 43.62 38.73 -17.97
C THR A 20 44.69 39.68 -18.51
N ASP A 21 45.94 39.22 -18.59
CA ASP A 21 47.07 40.02 -19.07
C ASP A 21 46.70 40.62 -20.45
N PRO A 22 46.66 41.96 -20.59
CA PRO A 22 46.33 42.61 -21.86
C PRO A 22 47.30 42.28 -23.00
N GLY A 23 48.52 41.82 -22.67
CA GLY A 23 49.53 41.40 -23.65
C GLY A 23 49.38 39.96 -24.14
N ASN A 24 48.33 39.25 -23.73
CA ASN A 24 48.19 37.80 -23.99
C ASN A 24 46.86 37.45 -24.69
N ASP A 25 46.17 38.43 -25.29
CA ASP A 25 45.01 38.19 -26.15
C ASP A 25 45.47 37.97 -27.61
N PRO A 26 45.32 36.75 -28.16
CA PRO A 26 45.75 36.43 -29.53
C PRO A 26 44.93 37.16 -30.60
N HIS A 27 43.77 37.73 -30.24
CA HIS A 27 42.95 38.52 -31.16
C HIS A 27 43.38 39.99 -31.24
N SER A 28 44.09 40.52 -30.24
CA SER A 28 44.48 41.93 -30.19
C SER A 28 45.88 42.22 -30.74
N ASP A 29 46.76 41.22 -30.82
CA ASP A 29 48.22 41.46 -30.94
C ASP A 29 48.87 41.10 -32.31
N GLY A 30 48.07 40.62 -33.27
CA GLY A 30 48.53 40.33 -34.64
C GLY A 30 49.63 39.26 -34.74
N PHE A 31 50.20 39.10 -35.96
CA PHE A 31 51.15 38.02 -36.29
C PHE A 31 52.42 38.02 -35.40
N PHE A 32 52.94 39.20 -35.02
CA PHE A 32 54.19 39.31 -34.24
C PHE A 32 54.00 39.06 -32.73
N GLY A 33 52.83 39.37 -32.16
CA GLY A 33 52.50 39.01 -30.77
C GLY A 33 52.31 37.50 -30.60
N GLY A 34 51.72 36.84 -31.60
CA GLY A 34 51.65 35.37 -31.66
C GLY A 34 53.02 34.69 -31.69
N VAL A 35 53.99 35.24 -32.44
CA VAL A 35 55.37 34.71 -32.50
C VAL A 35 56.10 34.90 -31.17
N ARG A 36 55.89 36.03 -30.48
CA ARG A 36 56.47 36.27 -29.15
C ARG A 36 55.92 35.31 -28.10
N GLY A 37 54.60 35.06 -28.10
CA GLY A 37 53.94 34.07 -27.25
C GLY A 37 54.37 32.61 -27.49
N LEU A 38 54.85 32.30 -28.70
CA LEU A 38 55.47 31.00 -29.01
C LEU A 38 56.89 30.90 -28.42
N THR A 39 57.64 32.00 -28.31
CA THR A 39 58.99 32.01 -27.74
C THR A 39 59.04 32.16 -26.21
N SER A 40 57.99 32.72 -25.59
CA SER A 40 57.91 32.94 -24.13
C SER A 40 57.29 31.77 -23.35
N GLY A 41 56.71 30.77 -24.03
CA GLY A 41 56.03 29.62 -23.40
C GLY A 41 54.57 29.90 -22.99
N ASP A 42 54.03 31.08 -23.28
CA ASP A 42 52.64 31.45 -22.94
C ASP A 42 51.61 30.59 -23.67
N TYR A 43 51.93 30.16 -24.89
CA TYR A 43 51.12 29.19 -25.61
C TYR A 43 51.01 27.85 -24.85
N ASP A 44 52.13 27.33 -24.35
CA ASP A 44 52.16 26.07 -23.62
C ASP A 44 51.40 26.17 -22.29
N ALA A 45 51.52 27.29 -21.59
CA ALA A 45 50.75 27.57 -20.37
C ALA A 45 49.24 27.57 -20.63
N ARG A 46 48.79 28.19 -21.73
CA ARG A 46 47.38 28.20 -22.13
C ARG A 46 46.87 26.82 -22.54
N GLN A 47 47.67 26.07 -23.29
CA GLN A 47 47.33 24.69 -23.65
C GLN A 47 47.20 23.84 -22.39
N GLN A 48 48.11 23.97 -21.43
CA GLN A 48 48.02 23.27 -20.14
C GLN A 48 46.73 23.62 -19.38
N GLN A 49 46.35 24.90 -19.35
CA GLN A 49 45.09 25.31 -18.72
C GLN A 49 43.87 24.69 -19.42
N LEU A 50 43.78 24.79 -20.75
CA LEU A 50 42.68 24.20 -21.53
C LEU A 50 42.63 22.67 -21.39
N HIS A 51 43.79 22.02 -21.32
CA HIS A 51 43.88 20.59 -21.03
C HIS A 51 43.41 20.27 -19.62
N GLY A 52 43.75 21.10 -18.63
CA GLY A 52 43.28 20.99 -17.25
C GLY A 52 41.76 21.10 -17.15
N GLU A 53 41.18 22.15 -17.73
CA GLU A 53 39.72 22.38 -17.76
C GLU A 53 38.99 21.22 -18.46
N ARG A 54 39.47 20.79 -19.62
CA ARG A 54 38.91 19.62 -20.33
C ARG A 54 38.96 18.37 -19.46
N ASN A 55 40.10 18.10 -18.82
CA ASN A 55 40.28 16.92 -17.99
C ASN A 55 39.34 16.95 -16.77
N GLN A 56 39.15 18.13 -16.17
CA GLN A 56 38.20 18.32 -15.10
C GLN A 56 36.76 18.05 -15.57
N SER A 57 36.32 18.68 -16.68
CA SER A 57 34.98 18.44 -17.23
C SER A 57 34.75 16.97 -17.61
N LEU A 58 35.75 16.30 -18.18
CA LEU A 58 35.67 14.87 -18.47
C LEU A 58 35.58 14.02 -17.20
N SER A 59 36.25 14.41 -16.12
CA SER A 59 36.16 13.75 -14.82
C SER A 59 34.76 13.91 -14.21
N GLU A 60 34.21 15.12 -14.25
CA GLU A 60 32.85 15.41 -13.78
C GLU A 60 31.80 14.65 -14.59
N LEU A 61 31.93 14.60 -15.92
CA LEU A 61 31.02 13.83 -16.78
C LEU A 61 31.06 12.33 -16.49
N ARG A 62 32.24 11.77 -16.14
CA ARG A 62 32.34 10.36 -15.71
C ARG A 62 31.64 10.14 -14.38
N ALA A 63 31.87 11.01 -13.39
CA ALA A 63 31.22 10.92 -12.09
C ALA A 63 29.68 11.01 -12.20
N LEU A 64 29.17 11.95 -13.00
CA LEU A 64 27.73 12.08 -13.27
C LEU A 64 27.15 10.86 -13.98
N ARG A 65 27.91 10.23 -14.87
CA ARG A 65 27.47 9.02 -15.56
C ARG A 65 27.35 7.85 -14.60
N GLU A 66 28.36 7.65 -13.75
CA GLU A 66 28.34 6.60 -12.72
C GLU A 66 27.19 6.81 -11.73
N GLU A 67 26.96 8.06 -11.31
CA GLU A 67 25.82 8.40 -10.45
C GLU A 67 24.48 8.08 -11.13
N ASN A 68 24.29 8.48 -12.40
CA ASN A 68 23.08 8.16 -13.15
C ASN A 68 22.85 6.66 -13.31
N GLU A 69 23.89 5.88 -13.60
CA GLU A 69 23.81 4.42 -13.71
C GLU A 69 23.39 3.80 -12.35
N SER A 70 23.93 4.31 -11.23
CA SER A 70 23.54 3.87 -9.89
C SER A 70 22.08 4.22 -9.53
N LEU A 71 21.63 5.42 -9.91
CA LEU A 71 20.26 5.88 -9.67
C LEU A 71 19.27 5.11 -10.54
N GLU A 72 19.63 4.81 -11.79
CA GLU A 72 18.78 4.03 -12.69
C GLU A 72 18.64 2.59 -12.18
N SER A 73 19.73 1.97 -11.72
CA SER A 73 19.69 0.67 -11.05
C SER A 73 18.76 0.69 -9.83
N THR A 74 18.92 1.68 -8.96
CA THR A 74 18.07 1.86 -7.78
C THR A 74 16.60 2.02 -8.16
N ARG A 75 16.29 2.82 -9.18
CA ARG A 75 14.94 3.03 -9.69
C ARG A 75 14.32 1.72 -10.18
N ARG A 76 15.07 0.90 -10.91
CA ARG A 76 14.60 -0.41 -11.40
C ARG A 76 14.29 -1.35 -10.23
N MET A 77 15.20 -1.48 -9.27
CA MET A 77 14.96 -2.30 -8.07
C MET A 77 13.69 -1.87 -7.31
N LYS A 78 13.50 -0.56 -7.12
CA LYS A 78 12.30 -0.03 -6.47
C LYS A 78 11.03 -0.25 -7.28
N ALA A 79 11.09 -0.15 -8.60
CA ALA A 79 9.96 -0.48 -9.46
C ALA A 79 9.57 -1.97 -9.33
N ASP A 80 10.55 -2.87 -9.25
CA ASP A 80 10.32 -4.30 -9.06
C ASP A 80 9.73 -4.61 -7.67
N GLU A 81 10.26 -4.00 -6.59
CA GLU A 81 9.69 -4.09 -5.24
C GLU A 81 8.21 -3.66 -5.22
N VAL A 82 7.90 -2.51 -5.83
CA VAL A 82 6.52 -2.02 -5.93
C VAL A 82 5.63 -2.97 -6.74
N ALA A 83 6.16 -3.55 -7.82
CA ALA A 83 5.41 -4.53 -8.61
C ALA A 83 5.10 -5.79 -7.80
N VAL A 84 6.03 -6.28 -6.99
CA VAL A 84 5.81 -7.40 -6.06
C VAL A 84 4.74 -7.04 -5.03
N GLN A 85 4.86 -5.90 -4.35
CA GLN A 85 3.88 -5.46 -3.35
C GLN A 85 2.47 -5.30 -3.94
N ARG A 86 2.35 -4.81 -5.17
CA ARG A 86 1.06 -4.72 -5.87
C ARG A 86 0.44 -6.09 -6.12
N ARG A 87 1.25 -7.09 -6.49
CA ARG A 87 0.78 -8.47 -6.67
C ARG A 87 0.32 -9.08 -5.33
N GLU A 88 1.07 -8.86 -4.27
CA GLU A 88 0.71 -9.31 -2.91
C GLU A 88 -0.60 -8.67 -2.44
N LEU A 89 -0.75 -7.36 -2.63
CA LEU A 89 -1.98 -6.65 -2.29
C LEU A 89 -3.18 -7.17 -3.09
N ALA A 90 -3.01 -7.42 -4.39
CA ALA A 90 -4.05 -8.01 -5.23
C ALA A 90 -4.45 -9.41 -4.75
N SER A 91 -3.47 -10.24 -4.38
CA SER A 91 -3.68 -11.57 -3.78
C SER A 91 -4.45 -11.47 -2.46
N LEU A 92 -4.05 -10.56 -1.58
CA LEU A 92 -4.73 -10.35 -0.29
C LEU A 92 -6.17 -9.88 -0.48
N LYS A 93 -6.42 -8.96 -1.41
CA LYS A 93 -7.76 -8.50 -1.78
C LYS A 93 -8.63 -9.65 -2.30
N ALA A 94 -8.09 -10.51 -3.17
CA ALA A 94 -8.79 -11.68 -3.67
C ALA A 94 -9.13 -12.68 -2.55
N ARG A 95 -8.20 -12.93 -1.62
CA ARG A 95 -8.44 -13.77 -0.44
C ARG A 95 -9.52 -13.19 0.46
N ASN A 96 -9.50 -11.88 0.72
CA ASN A 96 -10.51 -11.20 1.52
C ASN A 96 -11.91 -11.33 0.88
N GLN A 97 -12.02 -11.11 -0.42
CA GLN A 97 -13.28 -11.31 -1.16
C GLN A 97 -13.77 -12.76 -1.10
N ALA A 98 -12.86 -13.74 -1.22
CA ALA A 98 -13.22 -15.15 -1.09
C ALA A 98 -13.72 -15.49 0.32
N MET A 99 -13.10 -14.93 1.37
CA MET A 99 -13.57 -15.10 2.75
C MET A 99 -14.94 -14.46 2.98
N ALA A 100 -15.18 -13.25 2.46
CA ALA A 100 -16.50 -12.60 2.55
C ALA A 100 -17.60 -13.47 1.94
N ARG A 101 -17.36 -14.04 0.74
CA ARG A 101 -18.32 -14.97 0.10
C ARG A 101 -18.58 -16.22 0.93
N ARG A 102 -17.56 -16.77 1.60
CA ARG A 102 -17.72 -17.92 2.50
C ARG A 102 -18.56 -17.57 3.72
N ILE A 103 -18.35 -16.39 4.31
CA ILE A 103 -19.15 -15.89 5.42
C ILE A 103 -20.62 -15.76 5.00
N ASP A 104 -20.89 -15.18 3.82
CA ASP A 104 -22.26 -15.05 3.30
C ASP A 104 -22.92 -16.42 3.08
N GLN A 105 -22.16 -17.39 2.54
CA GLN A 105 -22.65 -18.75 2.35
C GLN A 105 -22.98 -19.44 3.68
N LEU A 106 -22.10 -19.29 4.68
CA LEU A 106 -22.33 -19.82 6.03
C LEU A 106 -23.53 -19.17 6.71
N ALA A 107 -23.70 -17.85 6.57
CA ALA A 107 -24.85 -17.13 7.11
C ALA A 107 -26.17 -17.62 6.49
N ARG A 108 -26.21 -17.83 5.17
CA ARG A 108 -27.38 -18.39 4.48
C ARG A 108 -27.67 -19.82 4.91
N SER A 109 -26.63 -20.66 5.01
CA SER A 109 -26.74 -22.04 5.50
C SER A 109 -27.31 -22.08 6.92
N LYS A 110 -26.75 -21.26 7.82
CA LYS A 110 -27.24 -21.13 9.20
C LYS A 110 -28.71 -20.73 9.24
N SER A 111 -29.10 -19.70 8.50
CA SER A 111 -30.51 -19.27 8.41
C SER A 111 -31.44 -20.35 7.86
N ALA A 112 -30.98 -21.17 6.91
CA ALA A 112 -31.75 -22.28 6.37
C ALA A 112 -31.92 -23.39 7.43
N THR A 113 -30.84 -23.73 8.14
CA THR A 113 -30.88 -24.71 9.24
C THR A 113 -31.77 -24.24 10.37
N GLU A 114 -31.67 -22.98 10.82
CA GLU A 114 -32.53 -22.42 11.86
C GLU A 114 -34.01 -22.48 11.46
N ARG A 115 -34.35 -22.14 10.21
CA ARG A 115 -35.71 -22.28 9.69
C ARG A 115 -36.18 -23.73 9.68
N HIS A 116 -35.30 -24.66 9.28
CA HIS A 116 -35.63 -26.08 9.27
C HIS A 116 -35.86 -26.62 10.69
N THR A 117 -35.00 -26.27 11.64
CA THR A 117 -35.17 -26.63 13.07
C THR A 117 -36.45 -26.05 13.64
N ALA A 118 -36.75 -24.78 13.37
CA ALA A 118 -38.01 -24.15 13.81
C ALA A 118 -39.24 -24.85 13.21
N GLN A 119 -39.19 -25.22 11.93
CA GLN A 119 -40.26 -25.96 11.27
C GLN A 119 -40.45 -27.35 11.87
N LEU A 120 -39.36 -28.11 12.08
CA LEU A 120 -39.39 -29.42 12.72
C LEU A 120 -39.98 -29.33 14.13
N ARG A 121 -39.51 -28.37 14.93
CA ARG A 121 -40.01 -28.12 16.29
C ARG A 121 -41.51 -27.84 16.27
N HIS A 122 -41.97 -26.98 15.37
CA HIS A 122 -43.39 -26.67 15.23
C HIS A 122 -44.23 -27.91 14.82
N GLN A 123 -43.78 -28.68 13.83
CA GLN A 123 -44.45 -29.92 13.41
C GLN A 123 -44.55 -30.94 14.55
N GLN A 124 -43.47 -31.13 15.31
CA GLN A 124 -43.47 -32.06 16.44
C GLN A 124 -44.36 -31.57 17.58
N GLN A 125 -44.39 -30.26 17.87
CA GLN A 125 -45.31 -29.68 18.84
C GLN A 125 -46.77 -29.90 18.47
N GLN A 126 -47.13 -29.72 17.19
CA GLN A 126 -48.48 -29.98 16.71
C GLN A 126 -48.86 -31.46 16.85
N LYS A 127 -47.96 -32.37 16.49
CA LYS A 127 -48.17 -33.82 16.65
C LYS A 127 -48.33 -34.21 18.12
N LEU A 128 -47.50 -33.67 19.01
CA LEU A 128 -47.62 -33.89 20.45
C LEU A 128 -48.97 -33.39 20.97
N ALA A 129 -49.40 -32.18 20.56
CA ALA A 129 -50.70 -31.64 20.96
C ALA A 129 -51.89 -32.47 20.45
N GLN A 130 -51.77 -33.10 19.27
CA GLN A 130 -52.76 -34.05 18.76
C GLN A 130 -52.76 -35.36 19.57
N ASN A 131 -51.57 -35.90 19.88
CA ASN A 131 -51.42 -37.11 20.68
C ASN A 131 -51.97 -36.93 22.11
N ILE A 132 -51.76 -35.76 22.72
CA ILE A 132 -52.33 -35.40 24.03
C ILE A 132 -53.85 -35.37 23.95
N ARG A 133 -54.44 -34.65 22.98
CA ARG A 133 -55.90 -34.59 22.81
C ARG A 133 -56.54 -35.96 22.59
N LYS A 134 -55.90 -36.82 21.80
CA LYS A 134 -56.36 -38.20 21.62
C LYS A 134 -56.30 -38.98 22.93
N PHE A 135 -55.19 -38.87 23.66
CA PHE A 135 -55.04 -39.53 24.96
C PHE A 135 -56.08 -39.07 25.98
N GLU A 136 -56.38 -37.77 26.05
CA GLU A 136 -57.47 -37.22 26.89
C GLU A 136 -58.83 -37.82 26.50
N SER A 137 -59.14 -37.87 25.20
CA SER A 137 -60.37 -38.49 24.72
C SER A 137 -60.46 -39.99 25.06
N ASP A 138 -59.37 -40.74 24.93
CA ASP A 138 -59.33 -42.17 25.25
C ASP A 138 -59.51 -42.41 26.77
N LEU A 139 -59.01 -41.50 27.61
CA LEU A 139 -59.23 -41.51 29.06
C LEU A 139 -60.70 -41.22 29.41
N ASP A 140 -61.29 -40.19 28.81
CA ASP A 140 -62.68 -39.80 29.06
C ASP A 140 -63.68 -40.90 28.65
N MET A 141 -63.37 -41.64 27.58
CA MET A 141 -64.16 -42.79 27.14
C MET A 141 -63.91 -44.08 27.95
N GLY A 142 -62.98 -44.07 28.91
CA GLY A 142 -62.63 -45.26 29.70
C GLY A 142 -61.97 -46.38 28.89
N GLN A 143 -61.35 -46.06 27.75
CA GLN A 143 -60.77 -47.05 26.83
C GLN A 143 -59.39 -47.56 27.26
N LEU A 144 -58.80 -46.99 28.31
CA LEU A 144 -57.45 -47.30 28.78
C LEU A 144 -57.47 -47.85 30.20
N THR A 145 -56.69 -48.91 30.44
CA THR A 145 -56.41 -49.37 31.81
C THR A 145 -55.41 -48.43 32.50
N ALA A 146 -55.36 -48.42 33.83
CA ALA A 146 -54.45 -47.58 34.60
C ALA A 146 -52.96 -47.76 34.18
N THR A 147 -52.56 -49.00 33.90
CA THR A 147 -51.20 -49.32 33.44
C THR A 147 -50.92 -48.74 32.05
N GLN A 148 -51.88 -48.85 31.11
CA GLN A 148 -51.75 -48.29 29.77
C GLN A 148 -51.72 -46.76 29.80
N ALA A 149 -52.58 -46.13 30.63
CA ALA A 149 -52.62 -44.70 30.80
C ALA A 149 -51.29 -44.13 31.30
N ASN A 150 -50.69 -44.76 32.33
CA ASN A 150 -49.41 -44.31 32.86
C ASN A 150 -48.26 -44.49 31.85
N ALA A 151 -48.23 -45.61 31.12
CA ALA A 151 -47.25 -45.83 30.06
C ALA A 151 -47.36 -44.77 28.95
N ARG A 152 -48.58 -44.41 28.55
CA ARG A 152 -48.81 -43.39 27.53
C ARG A 152 -48.40 -42.00 28.02
N ARG A 153 -48.74 -41.63 29.25
CA ARG A 153 -48.30 -40.37 29.89
C ARG A 153 -46.77 -40.22 29.86
N LEU A 154 -46.05 -41.25 30.28
CA LEU A 154 -44.57 -41.25 30.26
C LEU A 154 -43.99 -41.17 28.83
N SER A 155 -44.68 -41.70 27.82
CA SER A 155 -44.26 -41.54 26.43
C SER A 155 -44.40 -40.10 25.93
N LEU A 156 -45.51 -39.42 26.26
CA LEU A 156 -45.76 -38.03 25.89
C LEU A 156 -44.78 -37.07 26.58
N GLU A 157 -44.43 -37.36 27.84
CA GLU A 157 -43.44 -36.60 28.59
C GLU A 157 -42.03 -36.71 27.97
N ARG A 158 -41.66 -37.91 27.50
CA ARG A 158 -40.42 -38.11 26.73
C ARG A 158 -40.45 -37.39 25.38
N GLU A 159 -41.56 -37.43 24.65
CA GLU A 159 -41.73 -36.69 23.39
C GLU A 159 -41.58 -35.18 23.61
N TYR A 160 -42.19 -34.62 24.67
CA TYR A 160 -42.05 -33.22 25.05
C TYR A 160 -40.59 -32.84 25.34
N ASN A 161 -39.90 -33.63 26.14
CA ASN A 161 -38.50 -33.38 26.48
C ASN A 161 -37.60 -33.44 25.24
N ALA A 162 -37.82 -34.40 24.34
CA ALA A 162 -37.06 -34.49 23.09
C ALA A 162 -37.24 -33.24 22.21
N ILE A 163 -38.45 -32.69 22.13
CA ILE A 163 -38.74 -31.45 21.37
C ILE A 163 -38.07 -30.23 22.02
N LYS A 164 -37.99 -30.19 23.35
CA LYS A 164 -37.39 -29.09 24.10
C LYS A 164 -35.89 -28.95 23.83
N GLU A 165 -35.21 -30.08 23.61
CA GLU A 165 -33.77 -30.16 23.34
C GLU A 165 -33.39 -29.93 21.85
N LEU A 166 -34.36 -29.62 20.97
CA LEU A 166 -34.16 -29.18 19.58
C LEU A 166 -33.94 -27.66 19.46
#